data_AF-A0A2E5ES57-F1
#
_entry.id   AF-A0A2E5ES57-F1
#
_cell.length_a   1.000
_cell.length_b   1.000
_cell.length_c   1.000
_cell.angle_alpha   90.00
_cell.angle_beta   90.00
_cell.angle_gamma   90.00
#
_symmetry.space_group_name_H-M   'P 1'
#
loop_
_entity.id
_entity.type
_entity.pdbx_description
1 polymer ?
#
loop_
_entity_poly.entity_id
_entity_poly.type
_entity_poly.pdbx_seq_one_letter_code
_entity_poly.pdbx_strand_id
1 'polypeptide(L)' 'MVGAAQAGCGKKVTVNGTLKAVDTAKKQITVQVAGKKKPARLKLTPKVKVGDLQKLKGKAVTVIHEHNKVESVKAKKA' A
#
# COMPACT_ATOMS: atom_id res chain seq x y z
N MET A 1 -18.93 -17.37 27.15
CA MET A 1 -18.05 -18.07 26.19
C MET A 1 -17.08 -17.04 25.63
N VAL A 2 -15.81 -17.17 25.98
CA VAL A 2 -14.71 -16.30 25.54
C VAL A 2 -14.32 -16.67 24.10
N GLY A 3 -14.14 -15.65 23.26
CA GLY A 3 -13.12 -15.68 22.21
C GLY A 3 -13.49 -16.29 20.87
N ALA A 4 -14.03 -15.45 19.97
CA ALA A 4 -13.80 -15.60 18.53
C ALA A 4 -13.64 -14.23 17.85
N ALA A 5 -12.98 -13.28 18.51
CA ALA A 5 -12.61 -11.99 17.93
C ALA A 5 -11.25 -12.04 17.20
N GLN A 6 -10.87 -13.20 16.65
CA GLN A 6 -9.52 -13.40 16.13
C GLN A 6 -9.51 -14.20 14.84
N ALA A 7 -9.91 -13.57 13.73
CA ALA A 7 -9.68 -14.15 12.41
C ALA A 7 -9.56 -13.11 11.28
N GLY A 8 -9.09 -11.89 11.58
CA GLY A 8 -8.96 -10.86 10.55
C GLY A 8 -7.90 -9.79 10.78
N CYS A 9 -7.56 -9.41 12.01
CA CYS A 9 -6.51 -8.43 12.29
C CYS A 9 -5.13 -9.09 12.14
N GLY A 10 -4.45 -8.93 11.01
CA GLY A 10 -3.06 -9.40 10.87
C GLY A 10 -2.63 -9.89 9.49
N LYS A 11 -3.55 -10.11 8.54
CA LYS A 11 -3.15 -10.62 7.21
C LYS A 11 -2.54 -9.49 6.39
N LYS A 12 -1.21 -9.45 6.38
CA LYS A 12 -0.42 -8.62 5.47
C LYS A 12 -0.65 -9.07 4.04
N VAL A 13 -1.04 -8.13 3.19
CA VAL A 13 -1.24 -8.31 1.76
C VAL A 13 -0.12 -7.59 1.05
N THR A 14 0.59 -8.33 0.19
CA THR A 14 1.65 -7.79 -0.66
C THR A 14 1.09 -7.48 -2.03
N VAL A 15 1.28 -6.24 -2.48
CA VAL A 15 0.80 -5.71 -3.76
C VAL A 15 2.01 -5.24 -4.56
N ASN A 16 2.24 -5.88 -5.71
CA ASN A 16 3.28 -5.48 -6.65
C ASN A 16 2.64 -4.68 -7.79
N GLY A 17 3.15 -3.49 -8.06
CA GLY A 17 2.62 -2.65 -9.13
C GLY A 17 3.38 -1.35 -9.30
N THR A 18 2.87 -0.46 -10.14
CA THR A 18 3.47 0.86 -10.38
C THR A 18 2.77 1.91 -9.51
N LEU A 19 3.53 2.71 -8.78
CA LEU A 19 2.96 3.79 -7.98
C LEU A 19 2.48 4.91 -8.92
N LYS A 20 1.16 5.05 -9.10
CA LYS A 20 0.57 6.06 -9.99
C LYS A 20 0.44 7.41 -9.33
N ALA A 21 -0.01 7.44 -8.08
CA ALA A 21 -0.26 8.68 -7.35
C ALA A 21 0.01 8.53 -5.86
N VAL A 22 0.41 9.65 -5.25
CA VAL A 22 0.54 9.83 -3.80
C VAL A 22 -0.23 11.09 -3.48
N ASP A 23 -1.33 10.92 -2.77
CA ASP A 23 -2.30 11.94 -2.41
C ASP A 23 -2.12 12.24 -0.92
N THR A 24 -1.35 13.28 -0.64
CA THR A 24 -0.94 13.63 0.73
C THR A 24 -2.11 14.22 1.52
N ALA A 25 -3.00 14.95 0.84
CA ALA A 25 -4.22 15.51 1.40
C ALA A 25 -5.17 14.40 1.87
N LYS A 26 -5.43 13.41 1.01
CA LYS A 26 -6.28 12.25 1.35
C LYS A 26 -5.56 11.17 2.14
N LYS A 27 -4.25 11.36 2.40
CA LYS A 27 -3.36 10.37 3.04
C LYS A 27 -3.50 9.01 2.38
N GLN A 28 -3.38 8.95 1.05
CA GLN A 28 -3.59 7.75 0.25
C GLN A 28 -2.58 7.61 -0.89
N ILE A 29 -2.34 6.38 -1.31
CA ILE A 29 -1.58 6.06 -2.53
C ILE A 29 -2.43 5.25 -3.49
N THR A 30 -2.13 5.41 -4.77
CA THR A 30 -2.75 4.65 -5.86
C THR A 30 -1.67 3.84 -6.55
N VAL A 31 -1.81 2.51 -6.54
CA VAL A 31 -0.88 1.56 -7.14
C VAL A 31 -1.59 0.84 -8.29
N GLN A 32 -1.05 0.96 -9.50
CA GLN A 32 -1.53 0.19 -10.63
C GLN A 32 -0.90 -1.20 -10.58
N VAL A 33 -1.70 -2.22 -10.31
CA VAL A 33 -1.25 -3.61 -10.29
C VAL A 33 -1.34 -4.17 -11.71
N ALA A 34 -0.24 -4.74 -12.20
CA ALA A 34 -0.23 -5.42 -13.50
C ALA A 34 -1.24 -6.57 -13.49
N GLY A 35 -2.07 -6.69 -14.54
CA GLY A 35 -3.14 -7.68 -14.60
C GLY A 35 -4.42 -7.34 -13.83
N LYS A 36 -4.48 -6.20 -13.11
CA LYS A 36 -5.74 -5.68 -12.56
C LYS A 36 -6.21 -4.45 -13.34
N LYS A 37 -7.48 -4.47 -13.78
CA LYS A 37 -8.12 -3.32 -14.43
C LYS A 37 -8.27 -2.12 -13.48
N LYS A 38 -8.48 -2.37 -12.18
CA LYS A 38 -8.67 -1.32 -11.17
C LYS A 38 -7.38 -1.09 -10.36
N PRO A 39 -6.92 0.16 -10.20
CA PRO A 39 -5.78 0.45 -9.33
C PRO A 39 -6.14 0.24 -7.86
N ALA A 40 -5.17 -0.21 -7.07
CA ALA A 40 -5.31 -0.37 -5.63
C ALA A 40 -5.13 0.99 -4.94
N ARG A 41 -6.16 1.43 -4.21
CA ARG A 41 -6.11 2.64 -3.38
C ARG A 41 -5.88 2.23 -1.93
N LEU A 42 -4.75 2.64 -1.35
CA LEU A 42 -4.34 2.25 -0.01
C LEU A 42 -4.15 3.49 0.85
N LYS A 43 -4.58 3.44 2.12
CA LYS A 43 -4.42 4.53 3.09
C LYS A 43 -2.99 4.52 3.62
N LEU A 44 -2.37 5.68 3.63
CA LEU A 44 -1.08 5.92 4.25
C LEU A 44 -1.23 5.91 5.77
N THR A 45 -0.26 5.28 6.42
CA THR A 45 -0.07 5.36 7.87
C THR A 45 1.08 6.32 8.15
N PRO A 46 1.13 6.93 9.35
CA PRO A 46 2.24 7.81 9.73
C PRO A 46 3.60 7.09 9.78
N LYS A 47 3.62 5.74 9.79
CA LYS A 47 4.84 4.92 9.71
C LYS A 47 5.54 5.06 8.34
N VAL A 48 4.82 5.49 7.30
CA VAL A 48 5.34 5.60 5.93
C VAL A 48 5.73 7.05 5.66
N LYS A 49 7.00 7.28 5.35
CA LYS A 49 7.51 8.61 4.97
C LYS A 49 7.03 9.00 3.58
N VAL A 50 6.24 10.06 3.51
CA VAL A 50 5.62 10.53 2.26
C VAL A 50 6.66 11.06 1.27
N GLY A 51 7.76 11.65 1.76
CA GLY A 51 8.86 12.13 0.91
C GLY A 51 9.50 11.01 0.07
N ASP A 52 9.68 9.83 0.65
CA ASP A 52 10.23 8.67 -0.07
C ASP A 52 9.26 8.15 -1.13
N LEU A 53 7.94 8.18 -0.87
CA LEU A 53 6.93 7.77 -1.84
C LEU A 53 6.89 8.66 -3.08
N GLN A 54 7.13 9.96 -2.92
CA GLN A 54 7.16 10.87 -4.06
C GLN A 54 8.28 10.53 -5.04
N LYS A 55 9.44 10.09 -4.54
CA LYS A 55 10.58 9.62 -5.37
C LYS A 55 10.29 8.32 -6.11
N LEU A 56 9.26 7.58 -5.68
CA LEU A 56 8.84 6.30 -6.24
C LEU A 56 7.65 6.44 -7.21
N LYS A 57 7.07 7.63 -7.37
CA LYS A 57 5.99 7.86 -8.34
C LYS A 57 6.48 7.49 -9.75
N GLY A 58 5.66 6.73 -10.47
CA GLY A 58 5.99 6.21 -11.80
C GLY A 58 6.91 4.97 -11.78
N LYS A 59 7.46 4.57 -10.63
CA LYS A 59 8.32 3.38 -10.51
C LYS A 59 7.53 2.15 -10.09
N ALA A 60 8.09 0.98 -10.39
CA ALA A 60 7.61 -0.28 -9.84
C ALA A 60 7.90 -0.34 -8.33
N VAL A 61 6.88 -0.70 -7.55
CA VAL A 61 6.93 -0.78 -6.10
C VAL A 61 6.25 -2.05 -5.60
N THR A 62 6.70 -2.51 -4.45
CA THR A 62 6.06 -3.54 -3.64
C THR A 62 5.49 -2.86 -2.41
N VAL A 63 4.17 -2.93 -2.25
CA VAL A 63 3.43 -2.35 -1.13
C VAL A 63 2.91 -3.47 -0.24
N ILE A 64 3.27 -3.43 1.03
CA ILE A 64 2.71 -4.31 2.05
C ILE A 64 1.67 -3.50 2.83
N HIS A 65 0.46 -4.02 2.90
CA HIS A 65 -0.63 -3.38 3.63
C HIS A 65 -1.44 -4.38 4.44
N GLU A 66 -2.07 -3.90 5.48
CA GLU A 66 -3.00 -4.67 6.32
C GLU A 66 -4.29 -3.85 6.44
N HIS A 67 -5.46 -4.45 6.17
CA HIS A 67 -6.76 -3.75 6.19
C HIS A 67 -6.74 -2.43 5.39
N ASN A 68 -6.18 -2.45 4.18
CA ASN A 68 -6.00 -1.28 3.32
C ASN A 68 -5.13 -0.14 3.91
N LYS A 69 -4.41 -0.38 5.01
CA LYS A 69 -3.44 0.54 5.61
C LYS A 69 -2.03 0.10 5.23
N VAL A 70 -1.30 0.99 4.58
CA VAL A 70 0.08 0.73 4.14
C VAL A 70 0.98 0.59 5.36
N GLU A 71 1.66 -0.54 5.48
CA GLU A 71 2.70 -0.78 6.47
C GLU A 71 4.09 -0.45 5.92
N SER A 72 4.35 -0.76 4.64
CA SER A 72 5.63 -0.50 4.01
C SER A 72 5.52 -0.42 2.50
N VAL A 73 6.37 0.42 1.90
CA VAL A 73 6.54 0.54 0.46
C VAL A 73 8.01 0.40 0.14
N LYS A 74 8.34 -0.50 -0.78
CA LYS A 74 9.70 -0.70 -1.29
C LYS A 74 9.72 -0.49 -2.78
N ALA A 75 10.77 0.14 -3.30
CA ALA A 75 11.02 0.14 -4.74
C ALA A 75 11.27 -1.31 -5.18
N LYS A 76 10.57 -1.76 -6.21
CA LYS A 76 10.93 -3.00 -6.89
C LYS A 76 12.10 -2.62 -7.79
N LYS A 77 13.32 -2.83 -7.30
CA LYS A 77 14.53 -2.69 -8.11
C LYS A 77 14.39 -3.72 -9.23
N ALA A 78 14.26 -3.23 -10.47
CA ALA A 78 14.41 -4.06 -11.66
C ALA A 78 15.89 -4.38 -11.84
#